data_AF-A0A6A6Z6G3-F1
#
_entry.id   AF-A0A6A6Z6G3-F1
#
_cell.length_a   1.000
_cell.length_b   1.000
_cell.length_c   1.000
_cell.angle_alpha   90.00
_cell.angle_beta   90.00
_cell.angle_gamma   90.00
#
_symmetry.space_group_name_H-M   'P 1'
#
loop_
_entity.id
_entity.type
_entity.pdbx_description
1 polymer ?
#
loop_
_entity_poly.entity_id
_entity_poly.type
_entity_poly.pdbx_seq_one_letter_code
_entity_poly.pdbx_strand_id
1 'polypeptide(L)'
;MAIKTTVELEQALKARGIPFTKVTPLNASTNFVWRIQAPDSSSTIIKHAEPYSKDSPDIPISTDRLDFEKKALEKLLKIIPQDDILRLPALRFYDADDKILQISDAGLRTLDEVYRNRMLNIPLFGRRIGKWLARLHASTRREETRNAFLNESAKEAYRKVYDTVPGIFSEWGHDASVVESINAKYGAFGQSESACVCHGDFSPENIVAQSAVAYGFSNHKLTVVDWEMVHDGCGSSDVAQFAADAWLLDRFKGGRELFGNFLRGYGEGVREGGGEVDDLFKKRAAAHFAAYLTFASTKAESVMKEETAQAIKLGFKILEKVLANDMEFVGTTFPGL
;
A
#
# COMPACT_ATOMS: atom_id res chain seq x y z
N MET A 1 -1.96 28.44 -0.54
CA MET A 1 -2.16 28.83 -1.96
C MET A 1 -2.62 27.60 -2.73
N ALA A 2 -3.53 27.71 -3.71
CA ALA A 2 -3.95 26.54 -4.51
C ALA A 2 -2.83 26.17 -5.50
N ILE A 3 -2.24 24.99 -5.38
CA ILE A 3 -1.14 24.53 -6.26
C ILE A 3 -1.63 23.30 -7.03
N LYS A 4 -2.31 23.53 -8.15
CA LYS A 4 -3.04 22.49 -8.90
C LYS A 4 -2.46 22.25 -10.27
N THR A 5 -1.68 23.20 -10.76
CA THR A 5 -1.04 23.20 -12.07
C THR A 5 0.47 23.27 -11.96
N THR A 6 1.16 22.84 -13.03
CA THR A 6 2.62 22.98 -13.12
C THR A 6 3.08 24.43 -12.98
N VAL A 7 2.34 25.40 -13.54
CA VAL A 7 2.69 26.82 -13.48
C VAL A 7 2.62 27.35 -12.04
N GLU A 8 1.57 27.01 -11.31
CA GLU A 8 1.43 27.39 -9.90
C GLU A 8 2.53 26.76 -9.04
N LEU A 9 2.88 25.49 -9.29
CA LEU A 9 3.99 24.85 -8.60
C LEU A 9 5.31 25.56 -8.91
N GLU A 10 5.60 25.86 -10.17
CA GLU A 10 6.82 26.59 -10.55
C GLU A 10 6.93 27.95 -9.86
N GLN A 11 5.82 28.67 -9.70
CA GLN A 11 5.78 29.92 -8.93
C GLN A 11 6.07 29.67 -7.45
N ALA A 12 5.44 28.66 -6.84
CA ALA A 12 5.65 28.27 -5.46
C ALA A 12 7.11 27.84 -5.17
N LEU A 13 7.75 27.16 -6.13
CA LEU A 13 9.16 26.77 -6.06
C LEU A 13 10.10 27.97 -6.15
N LYS A 14 9.85 28.88 -7.10
CA LYS A 14 10.62 30.12 -7.24
C LYS A 14 10.55 30.98 -5.97
N ALA A 15 9.36 31.12 -5.39
CA ALA A 15 9.16 31.86 -4.14
C ALA A 15 9.95 31.29 -2.96
N ARG A 16 10.21 29.97 -2.97
CA ARG A 16 10.97 29.25 -1.93
C ARG A 16 12.46 29.11 -2.25
N GLY A 17 12.92 29.64 -3.38
CA GLY A 17 14.30 29.48 -3.83
C GLY A 17 14.69 28.03 -4.14
N ILE A 18 13.72 27.16 -4.45
CA ILE A 18 13.98 25.76 -4.82
C ILE A 18 14.36 25.74 -6.32
N PRO A 19 15.60 25.36 -6.69
CA PRO A 19 16.04 25.39 -8.07
C PRO A 19 15.45 24.22 -8.86
N PHE A 20 15.02 24.48 -10.09
CA PHE A 20 14.55 23.46 -11.02
C PHE A 20 14.87 23.84 -12.47
N THR A 21 15.03 22.83 -13.32
CA THR A 21 15.17 22.95 -14.78
C THR A 21 13.96 22.38 -15.51
N LYS A 22 13.26 21.41 -14.91
CA LYS A 22 12.06 20.79 -15.47
C LYS A 22 11.11 20.35 -14.37
N VAL A 23 9.81 20.57 -14.60
CA VAL A 23 8.72 20.06 -13.76
C VAL A 23 7.82 19.19 -14.63
N THR A 24 7.54 17.97 -14.21
CA THR A 24 6.74 17.00 -14.96
C THR A 24 5.63 16.45 -14.05
N PRO A 25 4.35 16.64 -14.37
CA PRO A 25 3.27 16.04 -13.58
C PRO A 25 3.35 14.52 -13.65
N LEU A 26 3.01 13.87 -12.53
CA LEU A 26 2.88 12.41 -12.43
C LEU A 26 1.40 12.04 -12.25
N ASN A 27 1.07 10.82 -12.66
CA ASN A 27 -0.24 10.26 -12.38
C ASN A 27 -0.36 9.94 -10.89
N ALA A 28 -1.42 10.44 -10.26
CA ALA A 28 -1.71 10.28 -8.84
C ALA A 28 -3.17 10.73 -8.63
N SER A 29 -3.89 10.05 -7.75
CA SER A 29 -5.34 10.21 -7.59
C SER A 29 -5.74 11.14 -6.45
N THR A 30 -5.03 11.11 -5.33
CA THR A 30 -5.34 11.89 -4.12
C THR A 30 -4.62 13.24 -4.11
N ASN A 31 -3.31 13.21 -4.36
CA ASN A 31 -2.45 14.40 -4.36
C ASN A 31 -2.11 14.89 -5.77
N PHE A 32 -1.75 16.17 -5.85
CA PHE A 32 -1.02 16.66 -7.01
C PHE A 32 0.45 16.30 -6.84
N VAL A 33 1.00 15.57 -7.82
CA VAL A 33 2.35 15.01 -7.74
C VAL A 33 3.14 15.39 -8.98
N TRP A 34 4.38 15.83 -8.78
CA TRP A 34 5.29 16.19 -9.85
C TRP A 34 6.67 15.61 -9.61
N ARG A 35 7.35 15.25 -10.69
CA ARG A 35 8.80 15.04 -10.72
C ARG A 35 9.47 16.36 -11.06
N ILE A 36 10.49 16.71 -10.30
CA ILE A 36 11.32 17.90 -10.50
C ILE A 36 12.73 17.46 -10.82
N GLN A 37 13.29 18.04 -11.87
CA GLN A 37 14.71 17.92 -12.19
C GLN A 37 15.43 19.20 -11.76
N ALA A 38 16.51 19.04 -11.01
CA ALA A 38 17.36 20.14 -10.56
C ALA A 38 18.47 20.45 -11.61
N PRO A 39 19.19 21.59 -11.49
CA PRO A 39 20.28 21.95 -12.40
C PRO A 39 21.44 20.94 -12.43
N ASP A 40 21.68 20.23 -11.33
CA ASP A 40 22.66 19.15 -11.23
C ASP A 40 22.19 17.82 -11.85
N SER A 41 21.04 17.84 -12.55
CA SER A 41 20.36 16.69 -13.13
C SER A 41 19.81 15.68 -12.13
N SER A 42 19.89 15.94 -10.83
CA SER A 42 19.20 15.13 -9.83
C SER A 42 17.69 15.30 -9.94
N SER A 43 16.94 14.27 -9.55
CA SER A 43 15.48 14.31 -9.54
C SER A 43 14.90 14.11 -8.13
N THR A 44 13.80 14.82 -7.88
CA THR A 44 12.99 14.70 -6.66
C THR A 44 11.52 14.65 -7.04
N ILE A 45 10.70 14.22 -6.09
CA ILE A 45 9.24 14.22 -6.22
C ILE A 45 8.70 15.28 -5.28
N ILE A 46 7.75 16.07 -5.77
CA ILE A 46 6.91 16.93 -4.95
C ILE A 46 5.49 16.42 -4.93
N LYS A 47 4.92 16.37 -3.73
CA LYS A 47 3.49 16.16 -3.48
C LYS A 47 2.89 17.42 -2.88
N HIS A 48 1.68 17.76 -3.31
CA HIS A 48 0.85 18.78 -2.72
C HIS A 48 -0.56 18.23 -2.46
N ALA A 49 -1.07 18.53 -1.27
CA ALA A 49 -2.39 18.10 -0.82
C ALA A 49 -3.37 19.27 -0.75
N GLU A 50 -4.48 19.14 -1.46
CA GLU A 50 -5.70 19.94 -1.29
C GLU A 50 -6.65 19.22 -0.32
N PRO A 51 -7.65 19.91 0.27
CA PRO A 51 -8.61 19.31 1.22
C PRO A 51 -9.65 18.38 0.57
N TYR A 52 -9.31 17.82 -0.59
CA TYR A 52 -10.12 16.93 -1.41
C TYR A 52 -9.22 16.02 -2.26
N SER A 53 -9.80 14.96 -2.83
CA SER A 53 -9.11 14.09 -3.80
C SER A 53 -8.91 14.79 -5.13
N LYS A 54 -7.67 14.83 -5.66
CA LYS A 54 -7.38 15.45 -6.96
C LYS A 54 -8.30 14.95 -8.08
N ASP A 55 -8.49 13.64 -8.20
CA ASP A 55 -9.31 13.04 -9.27
C ASP A 55 -10.81 13.06 -8.95
N SER A 56 -11.20 13.41 -7.72
CA SER A 56 -12.60 13.51 -7.31
C SER A 56 -12.77 14.66 -6.32
N PRO A 57 -12.79 15.92 -6.80
CA PRO A 57 -12.82 17.10 -5.93
C PRO A 57 -14.02 17.19 -5.00
N ASP A 58 -15.11 16.48 -5.30
CA ASP A 58 -16.29 16.37 -4.45
C ASP A 58 -16.11 15.43 -3.24
N ILE A 59 -14.98 14.71 -3.18
CA ILE A 59 -14.64 13.82 -2.06
C ILE A 59 -13.65 14.56 -1.15
N PRO A 60 -14.09 15.03 0.04
CA PRO A 60 -13.21 15.68 1.01
C PRO A 60 -12.17 14.69 1.54
N ILE A 61 -10.92 15.13 1.64
CA ILE A 61 -9.82 14.35 2.23
C ILE A 61 -8.93 15.30 3.01
N SER A 62 -8.61 14.96 4.26
CA SER A 62 -7.73 15.79 5.10
C SER A 62 -6.34 15.95 4.48
N THR A 63 -5.79 17.17 4.52
CA THR A 63 -4.42 17.46 4.08
C THR A 63 -3.36 16.97 5.06
N ASP A 64 -3.76 16.60 6.28
CA ASP A 64 -2.86 16.07 7.32
C ASP A 64 -2.21 14.74 6.89
N ARG A 65 -2.73 14.10 5.84
CA ARG A 65 -2.11 12.94 5.19
C ARG A 65 -0.64 13.18 4.81
N LEU A 66 -0.27 14.41 4.42
CA LEU A 66 1.14 14.74 4.16
C LEU A 66 1.96 14.98 5.44
N ASP A 67 1.35 15.38 6.56
CA ASP A 67 2.05 15.41 7.85
C ASP A 67 2.39 13.99 8.31
N PHE A 68 1.47 13.05 8.10
CA PHE A 68 1.68 11.64 8.39
C PHE A 68 2.75 11.03 7.49
N GLU A 69 2.73 11.27 6.18
CA GLU A 69 3.79 10.83 5.26
C GLU A 69 5.15 11.40 5.69
N LYS A 70 5.24 12.72 5.94
CA LYS A 70 6.46 13.35 6.44
C LYS A 70 6.96 12.70 7.73
N LYS A 71 6.06 12.47 8.69
CA LYS A 71 6.38 11.85 9.98
C LYS A 71 6.88 10.42 9.82
N ALA A 72 6.29 9.64 8.91
CA ALA A 72 6.75 8.29 8.58
C ALA A 72 8.17 8.31 8.05
N LEU A 73 8.45 9.16 7.06
CA LEU A 73 9.79 9.28 6.47
C LEU A 73 10.85 9.73 7.50
N GLU A 74 10.49 10.51 8.52
CA GLU A 74 11.44 10.91 9.57
C GLU A 74 11.65 9.86 10.66
N LYS A 75 10.58 9.21 11.12
CA LYS A 75 10.62 8.30 12.28
C LYS A 75 10.96 6.88 11.86
N LEU A 76 10.33 6.35 10.82
CA LEU A 76 10.46 4.94 10.44
C LEU A 76 11.86 4.61 9.91
N LEU A 77 12.53 5.56 9.23
CA LEU A 77 13.93 5.40 8.80
C LEU A 77 14.90 5.12 9.96
N LYS A 78 14.56 5.53 11.18
CA LYS A 78 15.39 5.35 12.39
C LYS A 78 15.04 4.07 13.15
N ILE A 79 13.86 3.51 12.89
CA ILE A 79 13.29 2.39 13.64
C ILE A 79 13.48 1.08 12.86
N ILE A 80 13.23 1.12 11.55
CA ILE A 80 13.31 -0.06 10.70
C ILE A 80 14.79 -0.30 10.36
N PRO A 81 15.32 -1.52 10.60
CA PRO A 81 16.66 -1.87 10.17
C PRO A 81 16.83 -1.64 8.67
N GLN A 82 18.00 -1.13 8.26
CA GLN A 82 18.30 -0.95 6.84
C GLN A 82 18.24 -2.28 6.09
N ASP A 83 17.73 -2.22 4.86
CA ASP A 83 17.66 -3.36 3.94
C ASP A 83 18.41 -3.01 2.65
N ASP A 84 19.16 -3.98 2.12
CA ASP A 84 19.97 -3.85 0.90
C ASP A 84 19.12 -3.69 -0.37
N ILE A 85 17.86 -4.14 -0.31
CA ILE A 85 16.91 -4.13 -1.44
C ILE A 85 15.84 -3.06 -1.22
N LEU A 86 15.19 -3.02 -0.05
CA LEU A 86 14.04 -2.16 0.24
C LEU A 86 14.43 -0.90 1.03
N ARG A 87 13.98 0.26 0.56
CA ARG A 87 14.22 1.54 1.24
C ARG A 87 12.96 2.41 1.28
N LEU A 88 12.99 3.44 2.11
CA LEU A 88 12.03 4.54 2.07
C LEU A 88 12.62 5.72 1.27
N PRO A 89 11.78 6.61 0.72
CA PRO A 89 12.21 7.89 0.20
C PRO A 89 12.93 8.71 1.28
N ALA A 90 13.96 9.46 0.87
CA ALA A 90 14.56 10.47 1.74
C ALA A 90 13.70 11.74 1.71
N LEU A 91 13.26 12.19 2.89
CA LEU A 91 12.66 13.51 3.05
C LEU A 91 13.70 14.60 2.72
N ARG A 92 13.32 15.56 1.87
CA ARG A 92 14.17 16.69 1.49
C ARG A 92 13.67 18.01 2.05
N PHE A 93 12.38 18.24 1.94
CA PHE A 93 11.75 19.47 2.36
C PHE A 93 10.28 19.21 2.69
N TYR A 94 9.75 19.93 3.66
CA TYR A 94 8.33 19.95 3.97
C TYR A 94 7.89 21.35 4.36
N ASP A 95 6.91 21.87 3.63
CA ASP A 95 6.19 23.10 3.95
C ASP A 95 4.84 22.71 4.56
N ALA A 96 4.67 22.97 5.85
CA ALA A 96 3.47 22.60 6.58
C ALA A 96 2.28 23.51 6.24
N ASP A 97 2.54 24.78 5.88
CA ASP A 97 1.50 25.78 5.65
C ASP A 97 0.84 25.58 4.28
N ASP A 98 1.65 25.38 3.24
CA ASP A 98 1.15 25.09 1.89
C ASP A 98 1.07 23.58 1.58
N LYS A 99 1.36 22.72 2.55
CA LYS A 99 1.32 21.25 2.43
C LYS A 99 2.10 20.76 1.21
N ILE A 100 3.37 21.18 1.10
CA ILE A 100 4.28 20.79 0.02
C ILE A 100 5.34 19.85 0.58
N LEU A 101 5.34 18.61 0.14
CA LEU A 101 6.30 17.58 0.54
C LEU A 101 7.26 17.28 -0.61
N GLN A 102 8.56 17.44 -0.39
CA GLN A 102 9.60 17.06 -1.34
C GLN A 102 10.40 15.86 -0.83
N ILE A 103 10.51 14.82 -1.66
CA ILE A 103 11.20 13.57 -1.35
C ILE A 103 12.15 13.15 -2.49
N SER A 104 13.09 12.26 -2.20
CA SER A 104 13.95 11.66 -3.23
C SER A 104 13.14 10.92 -4.29
N ASP A 105 13.55 11.03 -5.56
CA ASP A 105 12.96 10.23 -6.63
C ASP A 105 13.37 8.76 -6.53
N ALA A 106 12.35 7.90 -6.48
CA ALA A 106 12.50 6.47 -6.29
C ALA A 106 12.74 5.71 -7.60
N GLY A 107 12.45 6.32 -8.76
CA GLY A 107 12.49 5.68 -10.07
C GLY A 107 11.26 5.99 -10.90
N LEU A 108 11.20 5.41 -12.10
CA LEU A 108 10.17 5.71 -13.09
C LEU A 108 8.98 4.75 -13.07
N ARG A 109 9.18 3.51 -12.59
CA ARG A 109 8.18 2.46 -12.72
C ARG A 109 7.90 1.71 -11.42
N THR A 110 6.63 1.43 -11.17
CA THR A 110 6.16 0.63 -10.03
C THR A 110 6.34 -0.86 -10.29
N LEU A 111 6.24 -1.68 -9.24
CA LEU A 111 6.34 -3.14 -9.34
C LEU A 111 5.19 -3.71 -10.17
N ASP A 112 3.98 -3.13 -10.11
CA ASP A 112 2.86 -3.49 -10.99
C ASP A 112 3.23 -3.27 -12.46
N GLU A 113 3.76 -2.09 -12.82
CA GLU A 113 4.09 -1.74 -14.20
C GLU A 113 5.20 -2.61 -14.79
N VAL A 114 6.19 -2.98 -13.98
CA VAL A 114 7.31 -3.83 -14.44
C VAL A 114 7.06 -5.31 -14.21
N TYR A 115 5.91 -5.71 -13.69
CA TYR A 115 5.63 -7.08 -13.30
C TYR A 115 5.89 -8.10 -14.41
N ARG A 116 5.51 -7.77 -15.65
CA ARG A 116 5.70 -8.62 -16.85
C ARG A 116 7.16 -8.70 -17.34
N ASN A 117 8.06 -7.88 -16.81
CA ASN A 117 9.46 -7.86 -17.23
C ASN A 117 10.19 -9.14 -16.77
N ARG A 118 10.43 -10.06 -17.71
CA ARG A 118 11.06 -11.37 -17.45
C ARG A 118 12.47 -11.29 -16.87
N MET A 119 13.14 -10.15 -16.95
CA MET A 119 14.45 -9.94 -16.33
C MET A 119 14.38 -9.79 -14.81
N LEU A 120 13.21 -9.48 -14.25
CA LEU A 120 13.04 -9.32 -12.81
C LEU A 120 12.85 -10.65 -12.10
N ASN A 121 13.47 -10.80 -10.93
CA ASN A 121 13.23 -11.95 -10.05
C ASN A 121 12.04 -11.67 -9.12
N ILE A 122 10.83 -11.79 -9.66
CA ILE A 122 9.57 -11.56 -8.93
C ILE A 122 9.43 -12.46 -7.68
N PRO A 123 9.76 -13.76 -7.72
CA PRO A 123 9.76 -14.59 -6.51
C PRO A 123 10.66 -14.02 -5.39
N LEU A 124 11.89 -13.60 -5.74
CA LEU A 124 12.80 -12.97 -4.78
C LEU A 124 12.21 -11.67 -4.23
N PHE A 125 11.64 -10.82 -5.09
CA PHE A 125 11.01 -9.57 -4.67
C PHE A 125 9.86 -9.81 -3.71
N GLY A 126 8.93 -10.73 -4.03
CA GLY A 126 7.85 -11.11 -3.13
C GLY A 126 8.38 -11.49 -1.75
N ARG A 127 9.34 -12.43 -1.71
CA ARG A 127 9.92 -12.91 -0.44
C ARG A 127 10.59 -11.80 0.37
N ARG A 128 11.34 -10.91 -0.30
CA ARG A 128 12.05 -9.80 0.36
C ARG A 128 11.09 -8.72 0.86
N ILE A 129 10.05 -8.38 0.08
CA ILE A 129 8.98 -7.45 0.47
C ILE A 129 8.24 -7.97 1.69
N GLY A 130 7.83 -9.25 1.68
CA GLY A 130 7.17 -9.87 2.83
C GLY A 130 8.02 -9.80 4.11
N LYS A 131 9.30 -10.17 4.02
CA LYS A 131 10.24 -10.08 5.16
C LYS A 131 10.42 -8.67 5.67
N TRP A 132 10.50 -7.69 4.77
CA TRP A 132 10.63 -6.28 5.15
C TRP A 132 9.37 -5.79 5.86
N LEU A 133 8.17 -6.15 5.39
CA LEU A 133 6.92 -5.77 6.03
C LEU A 133 6.79 -6.39 7.44
N ALA A 134 7.18 -7.67 7.60
CA ALA A 134 7.23 -8.30 8.92
C ALA A 134 8.17 -7.56 9.89
N ARG A 135 9.33 -7.09 9.39
CA ARG A 135 10.27 -6.27 10.17
C ARG A 135 9.69 -4.89 10.52
N LEU A 136 8.99 -4.23 9.61
CA LEU A 136 8.25 -2.99 9.90
C LEU A 136 7.29 -3.21 11.08
N HIS A 137 6.41 -4.22 10.98
CA HIS A 137 5.43 -4.49 12.02
C HIS A 137 6.07 -4.86 13.36
N ALA A 138 7.13 -5.69 13.35
CA ALA A 138 7.84 -6.07 14.57
C ALA A 138 8.55 -4.89 15.24
N SER A 139 9.18 -4.01 14.45
CA SER A 139 9.99 -2.88 14.96
C SER A 139 9.12 -1.74 15.50
N THR A 140 7.82 -1.74 15.22
CA THR A 140 6.90 -0.65 15.54
C THR A 140 5.84 -1.03 16.58
N ARG A 141 6.01 -2.14 17.30
CA ARG A 141 5.06 -2.61 18.33
C ARG A 141 4.99 -1.74 19.59
N ARG A 142 6.03 -0.93 19.86
CA ARG A 142 6.08 -0.08 21.06
C ARG A 142 4.98 0.98 20.99
N GLU A 143 4.29 1.17 22.11
CA GLU A 143 3.17 2.11 22.21
C GLU A 143 3.55 3.54 21.80
N GLU A 144 4.70 4.03 22.25
CA GLU A 144 5.23 5.35 21.86
C GLU A 144 5.36 5.49 20.34
N THR A 145 5.81 4.43 19.66
CA THR A 145 5.93 4.43 18.19
C THR A 145 4.55 4.50 17.55
N ARG A 146 3.59 3.68 18.01
CA ARG A 146 2.22 3.64 17.45
C ARG A 146 1.46 4.94 17.69
N ASN A 147 1.56 5.52 18.87
CA ASN A 147 0.89 6.77 19.23
C ASN A 147 1.35 7.96 18.36
N ALA A 148 2.49 7.84 17.67
CA ALA A 148 2.91 8.84 16.69
C ALA A 148 2.06 8.81 15.40
N PHE A 149 1.36 7.72 15.11
CA PHE A 149 0.66 7.45 13.86
C PHE A 149 -0.86 7.23 14.05
N LEU A 150 -1.49 8.00 14.95
CA LEU A 150 -2.95 7.99 15.12
C LEU A 150 -3.64 8.74 13.96
N ASN A 151 -3.72 8.08 12.80
CA ASN A 151 -4.30 8.64 11.57
C ASN A 151 -5.72 8.09 11.35
N GLU A 152 -6.72 8.82 11.87
CA GLU A 152 -8.12 8.38 11.81
C GLU A 152 -8.66 8.35 10.37
N SER A 153 -8.24 9.27 9.51
CA SER A 153 -8.64 9.25 8.09
C SER A 153 -8.17 7.98 7.37
N ALA A 154 -6.98 7.47 7.71
CA ALA A 154 -6.53 6.19 7.16
C ALA A 154 -7.34 5.00 7.68
N LYS A 155 -7.71 5.01 8.96
CA LYS A 155 -8.58 3.98 9.56
C LYS A 155 -10.00 4.01 8.98
N GLU A 156 -10.53 5.20 8.67
CA GLU A 156 -11.81 5.37 7.97
C GLU A 156 -11.76 4.82 6.55
N ALA A 157 -10.67 5.05 5.81
CA ALA A 157 -10.49 4.49 4.47
C ALA A 157 -10.47 2.94 4.49
N TYR A 158 -9.81 2.33 5.47
CA TYR A 158 -9.87 0.89 5.70
C TYR A 158 -11.32 0.41 5.91
N ARG A 159 -12.08 1.11 6.76
CA ARG A 159 -13.46 0.77 7.08
C ARG A 159 -14.37 0.81 5.85
N LYS A 160 -14.16 1.79 4.96
CA LYS A 160 -14.94 1.97 3.72
C LYS A 160 -14.91 0.75 2.80
N VAL A 161 -13.82 -0.03 2.79
CA VAL A 161 -13.76 -1.30 2.04
C VAL A 161 -14.87 -2.25 2.53
N TYR A 162 -14.97 -2.45 3.85
CA TYR A 162 -15.98 -3.33 4.42
C TYR A 162 -17.41 -2.82 4.25
N ASP A 163 -17.62 -1.50 4.28
CA ASP A 163 -18.96 -0.93 4.08
C ASP A 163 -19.43 -1.05 2.62
N THR A 164 -18.51 -1.07 1.66
CA THR A 164 -18.84 -1.15 0.22
C THR A 164 -19.09 -2.58 -0.25
N VAL A 165 -18.31 -3.53 0.27
CA VAL A 165 -18.24 -4.91 -0.24
C VAL A 165 -19.58 -5.69 -0.18
N PRO A 166 -20.47 -5.53 0.82
CA PRO A 166 -21.80 -6.16 0.80
C PRO A 166 -22.63 -5.79 -0.43
N GLY A 167 -22.60 -4.51 -0.84
CA GLY A 167 -23.29 -4.03 -2.04
C GLY A 167 -22.75 -4.70 -3.31
N ILE A 168 -21.42 -4.79 -3.44
CA ILE A 168 -20.78 -5.46 -4.58
C ILE A 168 -21.21 -6.93 -4.65
N PHE A 169 -21.18 -7.66 -3.53
CA PHE A 169 -21.60 -9.06 -3.55
C PHE A 169 -23.07 -9.23 -3.96
N SER A 170 -23.95 -8.37 -3.45
CA SER A 170 -25.37 -8.39 -3.83
C SER A 170 -25.56 -8.13 -5.32
N GLU A 171 -24.87 -7.15 -5.90
CA GLU A 171 -24.93 -6.85 -7.34
C GLU A 171 -24.48 -8.02 -8.21
N TRP A 172 -23.56 -8.83 -7.70
CA TRP A 172 -23.02 -10.01 -8.38
C TRP A 172 -23.74 -11.32 -8.02
N GLY A 173 -24.88 -11.25 -7.31
CA GLY A 173 -25.75 -12.39 -7.04
C GLY A 173 -25.29 -13.31 -5.91
N HIS A 174 -24.43 -12.81 -5.01
CA HIS A 174 -23.99 -13.52 -3.81
C HIS A 174 -24.80 -13.11 -2.58
N ASP A 175 -24.86 -13.99 -1.58
CA ASP A 175 -25.59 -13.75 -0.33
C ASP A 175 -24.90 -12.66 0.52
N ALA A 176 -25.53 -11.49 0.60
CA ALA A 176 -25.02 -10.36 1.36
C ALA A 176 -24.87 -10.65 2.87
N SER A 177 -25.66 -11.57 3.44
CA SER A 177 -25.66 -11.85 4.88
C SER A 177 -24.34 -12.44 5.38
N VAL A 178 -23.67 -13.25 4.55
CA VAL A 178 -22.30 -13.76 4.80
C VAL A 178 -21.33 -12.59 4.96
N VAL A 179 -21.43 -11.61 4.06
CA VAL A 179 -20.50 -10.50 3.98
C VAL A 179 -20.78 -9.48 5.09
N GLU A 180 -22.05 -9.23 5.41
CA GLU A 180 -22.46 -8.41 6.54
C GLU A 180 -21.96 -9.00 7.86
N SER A 181 -22.04 -10.33 8.02
CA SER A 181 -21.49 -11.03 9.18
C SER A 181 -19.98 -10.87 9.29
N ILE A 182 -19.25 -10.94 8.16
CA ILE A 182 -17.82 -10.65 8.12
C ILE A 182 -17.54 -9.19 8.47
N ASN A 183 -18.32 -8.24 7.95
CA ASN A 183 -18.15 -6.82 8.23
C ASN A 183 -18.37 -6.55 9.73
N ALA A 184 -19.45 -7.07 10.32
CA ALA A 184 -19.74 -6.94 11.74
C ALA A 184 -18.63 -7.53 12.62
N LYS A 185 -18.05 -8.66 12.19
CA LYS A 185 -17.00 -9.35 12.94
C LYS A 185 -15.61 -8.72 12.77
N TYR A 186 -15.24 -8.35 11.55
CA TYR A 186 -13.86 -7.99 11.20
C TYR A 186 -13.66 -6.55 10.74
N GLY A 187 -14.71 -5.88 10.27
CA GLY A 187 -14.60 -4.56 9.66
C GLY A 187 -14.25 -3.44 10.64
N ALA A 188 -14.35 -3.66 11.96
CA ALA A 188 -13.93 -2.70 12.98
C ALA A 188 -12.48 -2.90 13.47
N PHE A 189 -11.86 -4.06 13.21
CA PHE A 189 -10.53 -4.36 13.78
C PHE A 189 -9.44 -3.42 13.31
N GLY A 190 -9.47 -3.00 12.04
CA GLY A 190 -8.52 -2.01 11.53
C GLY A 190 -8.64 -0.64 12.19
N GLN A 191 -9.75 -0.33 12.86
CA GLN A 191 -9.94 0.92 13.59
C GLN A 191 -9.56 0.80 15.08
N SER A 192 -9.90 -0.32 15.71
CA SER A 192 -9.80 -0.47 17.17
C SER A 192 -8.50 -1.10 17.67
N GLU A 193 -7.71 -1.75 16.82
CA GLU A 193 -6.52 -2.49 17.27
C GLU A 193 -5.19 -1.83 16.96
N SER A 194 -4.64 -1.26 18.02
CA SER A 194 -3.27 -0.81 18.21
C SER A 194 -2.22 -1.91 18.33
N ALA A 195 -1.69 -2.54 17.27
CA ALA A 195 -0.64 -3.57 17.41
C ALA A 195 0.75 -3.13 16.94
N CYS A 196 0.83 -2.45 15.80
CA CYS A 196 2.05 -1.97 15.14
C CYS A 196 1.73 -0.76 14.26
N VAL A 197 2.70 -0.25 13.51
CA VAL A 197 2.46 0.77 12.47
C VAL A 197 2.28 0.07 11.13
N CYS A 198 1.19 0.40 10.44
CA CYS A 198 0.85 -0.06 9.11
C CYS A 198 1.17 1.04 8.09
N HIS A 199 1.56 0.64 6.88
CA HIS A 199 1.65 1.52 5.72
C HIS A 199 0.27 2.05 5.32
N GLY A 200 -0.77 1.21 5.41
CA GLY A 200 -2.18 1.55 5.20
C GLY A 200 -2.63 1.63 3.74
N ASP A 201 -1.69 1.65 2.80
CA ASP A 201 -1.94 1.46 1.37
C ASP A 201 -0.83 0.59 0.74
N PHE A 202 -0.56 -0.57 1.34
CA PHE A 202 0.59 -1.39 0.93
C PHE A 202 0.25 -2.26 -0.29
N SER A 203 0.69 -1.83 -1.47
CA SER A 203 0.42 -2.50 -2.76
C SER A 203 1.65 -2.55 -3.66
N PRO A 204 1.69 -3.42 -4.69
CA PRO A 204 2.72 -3.39 -5.73
C PRO A 204 2.82 -2.04 -6.48
N GLU A 205 1.75 -1.25 -6.55
CA GLU A 205 1.77 0.10 -7.14
C GLU A 205 2.61 1.07 -6.29
N ASN A 206 2.65 0.86 -4.98
CA ASN A 206 3.42 1.66 -4.03
C ASN A 206 4.85 1.12 -3.78
N ILE A 207 5.32 0.21 -4.63
CA ILE A 207 6.71 -0.26 -4.65
C ILE A 207 7.38 0.19 -5.96
N VAL A 208 8.29 1.17 -5.88
CA VAL A 208 8.99 1.70 -7.06
C VAL A 208 10.31 0.97 -7.29
N ALA A 209 10.50 0.45 -8.50
CA ALA A 209 11.76 -0.16 -8.92
C ALA A 209 12.71 0.92 -9.46
N GLN A 210 13.92 0.99 -8.88
CA GLN A 210 14.92 1.96 -9.34
C GLN A 210 15.32 1.66 -10.80
N SER A 211 15.62 2.67 -11.62
CA SER A 211 15.80 2.54 -13.07
C SER A 211 16.77 1.42 -13.51
N ALA A 212 17.83 1.12 -12.74
CA ALA A 212 18.73 0.00 -13.03
C ALA A 212 18.03 -1.38 -13.00
N VAL A 213 17.03 -1.55 -12.13
CA VAL A 213 16.19 -2.74 -12.02
C VAL A 213 15.31 -2.90 -13.25
N ALA A 214 14.76 -1.78 -13.75
CA ALA A 214 13.90 -1.79 -14.93
C ALA A 214 14.62 -2.26 -16.22
N TYR A 215 15.96 -2.25 -16.21
CA TYR A 215 16.83 -2.73 -17.31
C TYR A 215 17.61 -4.02 -16.96
N GLY A 216 17.31 -4.69 -15.85
CA GLY A 216 17.89 -6.01 -15.52
C GLY A 216 19.30 -5.98 -14.91
N PHE A 217 19.75 -4.84 -14.35
CA PHE A 217 21.04 -4.75 -13.67
C PHE A 217 20.97 -5.23 -12.20
N SER A 218 22.11 -5.70 -11.69
CA SER A 218 22.27 -6.41 -10.40
C SER A 218 21.91 -5.61 -9.13
N ASN A 219 21.80 -4.28 -9.20
CA ASN A 219 21.41 -3.44 -8.06
C ASN A 219 19.89 -3.32 -7.97
N HIS A 220 19.25 -4.43 -7.57
CA HIS A 220 17.81 -4.58 -7.44
C HIS A 220 17.22 -3.81 -6.26
N LYS A 221 17.25 -2.46 -6.31
CA LYS A 221 16.67 -1.61 -5.26
C LYS A 221 15.21 -1.29 -5.53
N LEU A 222 14.38 -1.53 -4.53
CA LEU A 222 12.97 -1.20 -4.46
C LEU A 222 12.77 -0.11 -3.41
N THR A 223 11.81 0.79 -3.63
CA THR A 223 11.47 1.85 -2.68
C THR A 223 10.00 1.76 -2.34
N VAL A 224 9.66 1.70 -1.05
CA VAL A 224 8.27 1.74 -0.57
C VAL A 224 7.86 3.20 -0.44
N VAL A 225 6.93 3.63 -1.29
CA VAL A 225 6.47 5.02 -1.39
C VAL A 225 5.03 5.17 -0.91
N ASP A 226 4.57 6.41 -0.80
CA ASP A 226 3.18 6.75 -0.50
C ASP A 226 2.70 6.39 0.91
N TRP A 227 3.39 6.97 1.90
CA TRP A 227 3.10 6.74 3.31
C TRP A 227 1.99 7.65 3.85
N GLU A 228 1.12 8.21 3.00
CA GLU A 228 0.09 9.14 3.44
C GLU A 228 -1.04 8.48 4.26
N MET A 229 -1.20 7.16 4.08
CA MET A 229 -2.16 6.32 4.79
C MET A 229 -1.54 5.60 6.01
N VAL A 230 -0.32 5.98 6.39
CA VAL A 230 0.35 5.39 7.56
C VAL A 230 -0.50 5.59 8.81
N HIS A 231 -0.71 4.52 9.56
CA HIS A 231 -1.50 4.55 10.78
C HIS A 231 -1.07 3.46 11.75
N ASP A 232 -1.56 3.52 12.98
CA ASP A 232 -1.46 2.44 13.93
C ASP A 232 -2.55 1.38 13.68
N GLY A 233 -2.17 0.11 13.60
CA GLY A 233 -3.08 -0.96 13.23
C GLY A 233 -2.58 -2.35 13.62
N CYS A 234 -3.25 -3.39 13.11
CA CYS A 234 -2.95 -4.79 13.42
C CYS A 234 -1.98 -5.49 12.44
N GLY A 235 -1.55 -4.81 11.37
CA GLY A 235 -0.62 -5.33 10.37
C GLY A 235 -1.21 -6.32 9.37
N SER A 236 -2.35 -6.96 9.67
CA SER A 236 -2.98 -7.90 8.73
C SER A 236 -3.55 -7.23 7.49
N SER A 237 -3.91 -5.95 7.57
CA SER A 237 -4.40 -5.14 6.44
C SER A 237 -3.33 -4.98 5.36
N ASP A 238 -2.14 -4.52 5.71
CA ASP A 238 -1.01 -4.38 4.77
C ASP A 238 -0.67 -5.70 4.08
N VAL A 239 -0.65 -6.81 4.84
CA VAL A 239 -0.39 -8.14 4.28
C VAL A 239 -1.49 -8.54 3.29
N ALA A 240 -2.75 -8.36 3.68
CA ALA A 240 -3.88 -8.77 2.88
C ALA A 240 -4.05 -7.94 1.61
N GLN A 241 -3.85 -6.63 1.69
CA GLN A 241 -3.94 -5.71 0.56
C GLN A 241 -2.88 -6.05 -0.49
N PHE A 242 -1.60 -6.12 -0.09
CA PHE A 242 -0.52 -6.48 -1.01
C PHE A 242 -0.74 -7.86 -1.62
N ALA A 243 -1.18 -8.83 -0.81
CA ALA A 243 -1.45 -10.17 -1.27
C ALA A 243 -2.59 -10.20 -2.31
N ALA A 244 -3.66 -9.41 -2.13
CA ALA A 244 -4.77 -9.34 -3.09
C ALA A 244 -4.31 -8.80 -4.45
N ASP A 245 -3.54 -7.71 -4.46
CA ASP A 245 -3.00 -7.16 -5.71
C ASP A 245 -1.97 -8.09 -6.35
N ALA A 246 -1.11 -8.73 -5.54
CA ALA A 246 -0.19 -9.76 -6.00
C ALA A 246 -0.92 -10.96 -6.61
N TRP A 247 -2.08 -11.34 -6.05
CA TRP A 247 -2.92 -12.41 -6.61
C TRP A 247 -3.53 -12.00 -7.95
N LEU A 248 -4.03 -10.78 -8.09
CA LEU A 248 -4.52 -10.25 -9.38
C LEU A 248 -3.41 -10.25 -10.43
N LEU A 249 -2.20 -9.82 -10.05
CA LEU A 249 -1.01 -9.85 -10.90
C LEU A 249 -0.64 -11.27 -11.34
N ASP A 250 -0.57 -12.21 -10.40
CA ASP A 250 -0.29 -13.62 -10.69
C ASP A 250 -1.37 -14.22 -11.59
N ARG A 251 -2.64 -13.97 -11.29
CA ARG A 251 -3.76 -14.57 -11.98
C ARG A 251 -3.94 -14.04 -13.40
N PHE A 252 -3.80 -12.73 -13.59
CA PHE A 252 -4.22 -12.04 -14.82
C PHE A 252 -3.07 -11.33 -15.56
N LYS A 253 -1.94 -11.04 -14.90
CA LYS A 253 -0.82 -10.30 -15.51
C LYS A 253 0.47 -11.09 -15.70
N GLY A 254 0.50 -12.41 -15.47
CA GLY A 254 1.58 -13.27 -15.99
C GLY A 254 2.10 -14.40 -15.11
N GLY A 255 1.49 -14.67 -13.95
CA GLY A 255 1.78 -15.84 -13.11
C GLY A 255 3.25 -15.97 -12.73
N ARG A 256 3.78 -15.02 -11.97
CA ARG A 256 5.21 -14.93 -11.63
C ARG A 256 5.50 -15.20 -10.16
N GLU A 257 4.51 -15.73 -9.45
CA GLU A 257 4.55 -16.21 -8.08
C GLU A 257 4.79 -15.11 -7.05
N LEU A 258 4.31 -13.88 -7.29
CA LEU A 258 4.45 -12.78 -6.33
C LEU A 258 3.66 -13.05 -5.05
N PHE A 259 2.40 -13.51 -5.17
CA PHE A 259 1.49 -13.76 -4.05
C PHE A 259 2.07 -14.76 -3.05
N GLY A 260 2.40 -15.97 -3.54
CA GLY A 260 2.88 -17.05 -2.68
C GLY A 260 4.23 -16.75 -2.04
N ASN A 261 5.16 -16.12 -2.79
CA ASN A 261 6.46 -15.77 -2.24
C ASN A 261 6.39 -14.61 -1.25
N PHE A 262 5.47 -13.65 -1.45
CA PHE A 262 5.22 -12.58 -0.48
C PHE A 262 4.74 -13.13 0.88
N LEU A 263 3.71 -13.97 0.88
CA LEU A 263 3.17 -14.55 2.12
C LEU A 263 4.20 -15.39 2.87
N ARG A 264 4.96 -16.23 2.16
CA ARG A 264 6.08 -16.99 2.72
C ARG A 264 7.14 -16.07 3.33
N GLY A 265 7.51 -15.00 2.61
CA GLY A 265 8.46 -14.00 3.09
C GLY A 265 7.98 -13.33 4.38
N TYR A 266 6.70 -12.97 4.46
CA TYR A 266 6.14 -12.38 5.68
C TYR A 266 6.21 -13.34 6.87
N GLY A 267 5.73 -14.57 6.71
CA GLY A 267 5.79 -15.57 7.79
C GLY A 267 7.21 -15.92 8.21
N GLU A 268 8.17 -15.97 7.27
CA GLU A 268 9.59 -16.12 7.59
C GLU A 268 10.12 -14.95 8.41
N GLY A 269 9.82 -13.71 8.02
CA GLY A 269 10.25 -12.53 8.76
C GLY A 269 9.69 -12.49 10.19
N VAL A 270 8.45 -12.96 10.39
CA VAL A 270 7.86 -13.11 11.73
C VAL A 270 8.63 -14.13 12.57
N ARG A 271 8.98 -15.29 11.99
CA ARG A 271 9.78 -16.32 12.67
C ARG A 271 11.21 -15.88 12.96
N GLU A 272 11.84 -15.16 12.04
CA GLU A 272 13.17 -14.56 12.24
C GLU A 272 13.17 -13.55 13.40
N GLY A 273 12.04 -12.86 13.62
CA GLY A 273 11.80 -12.01 14.77
C GLY A 273 11.42 -12.76 16.07
N GLY A 274 11.45 -14.09 16.07
CA GLY A 274 11.12 -14.93 17.23
C GLY A 274 9.61 -15.05 17.52
N GLY A 275 8.75 -14.71 16.57
CA GLY A 275 7.30 -14.82 16.69
C GLY A 275 6.71 -15.91 15.80
N GLU A 276 5.40 -16.07 15.89
CA GLU A 276 4.60 -16.89 14.98
C GLU A 276 3.38 -16.09 14.51
N VAL A 277 2.86 -16.44 13.33
CA VAL A 277 1.62 -15.86 12.83
C VAL A 277 0.47 -16.66 13.41
N ASP A 278 -0.26 -16.07 14.36
CA ASP A 278 -1.38 -16.74 15.03
C ASP A 278 -2.63 -16.86 14.14
N ASP A 279 -3.53 -17.76 14.53
CA ASP A 279 -4.77 -18.05 13.79
C ASP A 279 -5.70 -16.83 13.65
N LEU A 280 -5.67 -15.90 14.61
CA LEU A 280 -6.50 -14.71 14.56
C LEU A 280 -5.97 -13.75 13.47
N PHE A 281 -4.66 -13.55 13.40
CA PHE A 281 -4.00 -12.82 12.33
C PHE A 281 -4.32 -13.44 10.96
N LYS A 282 -4.23 -14.77 10.84
CA LYS A 282 -4.55 -15.48 9.58
C LYS A 282 -5.99 -15.25 9.14
N LYS A 283 -6.95 -15.36 10.05
CA LYS A 283 -8.38 -15.10 9.75
C LYS A 283 -8.61 -13.66 9.31
N ARG A 284 -7.97 -12.69 9.97
CA ARG A 284 -8.07 -11.27 9.62
C ARG A 284 -7.46 -10.99 8.26
N ALA A 285 -6.27 -11.50 7.99
CA ALA A 285 -5.61 -11.37 6.70
C ALA A 285 -6.47 -12.00 5.60
N ALA A 286 -7.02 -13.20 5.81
CA ALA A 286 -7.90 -13.86 4.84
C ALA A 286 -9.21 -13.08 4.60
N ALA A 287 -9.85 -12.58 5.67
CA ALA A 287 -11.07 -11.78 5.55
C ALA A 287 -10.82 -10.47 4.80
N HIS A 288 -9.75 -9.76 5.15
CA HIS A 288 -9.41 -8.50 4.50
C HIS A 288 -8.95 -8.71 3.06
N PHE A 289 -8.19 -9.77 2.79
CA PHE A 289 -7.79 -10.13 1.42
C PHE A 289 -9.01 -10.32 0.54
N ALA A 290 -10.00 -11.07 1.01
CA ALA A 290 -11.21 -11.34 0.25
C ALA A 290 -12.07 -10.10 0.04
N ALA A 291 -12.23 -9.26 1.07
CA ALA A 291 -12.97 -8.01 0.98
C ALA A 291 -12.27 -7.02 0.02
N TYR A 292 -10.96 -6.83 0.17
CA TYR A 292 -10.18 -5.94 -0.67
C TYR A 292 -10.06 -6.45 -2.11
N LEU A 293 -9.84 -7.75 -2.33
CA LEU A 293 -9.84 -8.36 -3.67
C LEU A 293 -11.16 -8.08 -4.41
N THR A 294 -12.29 -8.22 -3.70
CA THR A 294 -13.62 -7.90 -4.23
C THR A 294 -13.71 -6.43 -4.60
N PHE A 295 -13.34 -5.52 -3.69
CA PHE A 295 -13.35 -4.09 -3.91
C PHE A 295 -12.44 -3.67 -5.09
N ALA A 296 -11.16 -4.02 -5.05
CA ALA A 296 -10.15 -3.64 -6.04
C ALA A 296 -10.47 -4.16 -7.45
N SER A 297 -10.97 -5.40 -7.56
CA SER A 297 -11.31 -5.99 -8.87
C SER A 297 -12.47 -5.30 -9.60
N THR A 298 -13.28 -4.51 -8.88
CA THR A 298 -14.34 -3.67 -9.48
C THR A 298 -13.86 -2.28 -9.87
N LYS A 299 -12.67 -1.86 -9.40
CA LYS A 299 -12.10 -0.53 -9.62
C LYS A 299 -10.96 -0.52 -10.64
N ALA A 300 -10.32 -1.66 -10.85
CA ALA A 300 -9.20 -1.76 -11.77
C ALA A 300 -9.67 -1.71 -13.23
N GLU A 301 -9.36 -0.61 -13.94
CA GLU A 301 -9.69 -0.41 -15.36
C GLU A 301 -9.11 -1.51 -16.27
N SER A 302 -8.04 -2.17 -15.85
CA SER A 302 -7.38 -3.23 -16.62
C SER A 302 -7.98 -4.64 -16.44
N VAL A 303 -8.99 -4.81 -15.57
CA VAL A 303 -9.57 -6.12 -15.25
C VAL A 303 -10.85 -6.33 -16.06
N MET A 304 -10.90 -7.42 -16.81
CA MET A 304 -12.07 -7.77 -17.61
C MET A 304 -13.24 -8.22 -16.72
N LYS A 305 -14.48 -8.07 -17.19
CA LYS A 305 -15.68 -8.46 -16.41
C LYS A 305 -15.62 -9.91 -15.92
N GLU A 306 -15.10 -10.83 -16.72
CA GLU A 306 -14.91 -12.23 -16.37
C GLU A 306 -13.84 -12.45 -15.29
N GLU A 307 -12.82 -11.60 -15.27
CA GLU A 307 -11.75 -11.62 -14.26
C GLU A 307 -12.27 -11.06 -12.93
N THR A 308 -13.04 -9.97 -12.97
CA THR A 308 -13.79 -9.44 -11.82
C THR A 308 -14.71 -10.51 -11.24
N ALA A 309 -15.49 -11.21 -12.08
CA ALA A 309 -16.37 -12.30 -11.64
C ALA A 309 -15.60 -13.41 -10.89
N GLN A 310 -14.41 -13.78 -11.37
CA GLN A 310 -13.55 -14.77 -10.73
C GLN A 310 -13.01 -14.27 -9.38
N ALA A 311 -12.58 -13.02 -9.30
CA ALA A 311 -12.08 -12.40 -8.07
C ALA A 311 -13.18 -12.33 -7.00
N ILE A 312 -14.38 -11.88 -7.38
CA ILE A 312 -15.55 -11.83 -6.49
C ILE A 312 -15.93 -13.23 -6.01
N LYS A 313 -16.03 -14.21 -6.91
CA LYS A 313 -16.35 -15.60 -6.53
C LYS A 313 -15.33 -16.18 -5.54
N LEU A 314 -14.04 -15.91 -5.75
CA LEU A 314 -13.00 -16.33 -4.82
C LEU A 314 -13.12 -15.61 -3.47
N GLY A 315 -13.33 -14.29 -3.49
CA GLY A 315 -13.55 -13.48 -2.29
C GLY A 315 -14.69 -14.03 -1.45
N PHE A 316 -15.84 -14.26 -2.07
CA PHE A 316 -17.01 -14.84 -1.39
C PHE A 316 -16.67 -16.18 -0.72
N LYS A 317 -16.07 -17.11 -1.47
CA LYS A 317 -15.69 -18.44 -0.95
C LYS A 317 -14.74 -18.34 0.24
N ILE A 318 -13.77 -17.43 0.20
CA ILE A 318 -12.84 -17.22 1.33
C ILE A 318 -13.61 -16.69 2.55
N LEU A 319 -14.51 -15.74 2.37
CA LEU A 319 -15.32 -15.19 3.47
C LEU A 319 -16.20 -16.25 4.13
N GLU A 320 -16.87 -17.10 3.35
CA GLU A 320 -17.63 -18.24 3.88
C GLU A 320 -16.76 -19.15 4.74
N LYS A 321 -15.55 -19.46 4.26
CA LYS A 321 -14.60 -20.33 4.96
C LYS A 321 -14.04 -19.72 6.23
N VAL A 322 -13.79 -18.42 6.23
CA VAL A 322 -13.38 -17.69 7.44
C VAL A 322 -14.52 -17.66 8.48
N LEU A 323 -15.77 -17.47 8.06
CA LEU A 323 -16.92 -17.54 8.99
C LEU A 323 -17.09 -18.95 9.58
N ALA A 324 -16.95 -19.97 8.75
CA ALA A 324 -17.01 -21.38 9.16
C ALA A 324 -15.80 -21.83 10.00
N ASN A 325 -14.82 -20.95 10.24
CA ASN A 325 -13.61 -21.25 10.99
C ASN A 325 -12.78 -22.40 10.39
N ASP A 326 -12.81 -22.55 9.07
CA ASP A 326 -12.11 -23.59 8.30
C ASP A 326 -10.62 -23.21 8.14
N MET A 327 -9.83 -23.48 9.19
CA MET A 327 -8.40 -23.12 9.23
C MET A 327 -7.54 -23.93 8.26
N GLU A 328 -7.97 -25.14 7.88
CA GLU A 328 -7.28 -25.93 6.86
C GLU A 328 -7.37 -25.24 5.49
N PHE A 329 -8.56 -24.75 5.14
CA PHE A 329 -8.74 -23.97 3.92
C PHE A 329 -7.93 -22.67 3.94
N VAL A 330 -7.93 -21.95 5.06
CA VAL A 330 -7.15 -20.70 5.22
C VAL A 330 -5.65 -20.99 5.05
N GLY A 331 -5.11 -22.00 5.75
CA GLY A 331 -3.69 -22.36 5.66
C GLY A 331 -3.27 -22.81 4.26
N THR A 332 -4.15 -23.50 3.53
CA THR A 332 -3.88 -23.93 2.15
C THR A 332 -3.92 -22.76 1.16
N THR A 333 -4.83 -21.80 1.38
CA THR A 333 -5.02 -20.64 0.49
C THR A 333 -3.94 -19.58 0.68
N PHE A 334 -3.43 -19.41 1.91
CA PHE A 334 -2.45 -18.39 2.29
C PHE A 334 -1.13 -19.03 2.73
N PRO A 335 -0.35 -19.60 1.80
CA PRO A 335 0.83 -20.39 2.13
C PRO A 335 1.89 -19.55 2.84
N GLY A 336 2.31 -20.00 4.02
CA GLY A 336 3.39 -19.39 4.79
C GLY A 336 2.93 -18.40 5.86
N LEU A 337 1.65 -18.02 5.88
CA LEU A 337 1.00 -17.42 7.06
C LEU A 337 0.59 -18.51 8.05
#